data_AF-A0A959S7M1-F1
#
_entry.id   AF-A0A959S7M1-F1
#
_cell.length_a   1.000
_cell.length_b   1.000
_cell.length_c   1.000
_cell.angle_alpha   90.00
_cell.angle_beta   90.00
_cell.angle_gamma   90.00
#
_symmetry.space_group_name_H-M   'P 1'
#
loop_
_entity.id
_entity.type
_entity.pdbx_description
1 polymer ?
#
loop_
_entity_poly.entity_id
_entity_poly.type
_entity_poly.pdbx_seq_one_letter_code
_entity_poly.pdbx_strand_id
1 'polypeptide(L)'
;MAPVPPDIRSLSLDEIKELVAELGEKPYRAKQLWEWLWKKKARTWEDMSDLPKAFRTQLAERTLFRPLTVAEEQRSEDGTVKCAFRTWDGHVVEGVLIPTPTRLTACISSQIGCSLTCSFCATGKLKRIRNLDVGEIVDQVTMIDDLARKYYAQGLTNIVYMGMGEPLLNYANTLRSAERITAQDGLGMGARRTTVSTAGIAKMIRKLADDGAKFNLALSLHAANDAKRDRIMPINEQNSLTELKEALRYYTRTTRKEVTFEYILLKGFNDSLADAQELVRYASDVHAKVNLI
;
A
#
# COMPACT_ATOMS: atom_id res chain seq x y z
N MET A 1 -33.68 -3.48 -5.04
CA MET A 1 -32.55 -4.40 -5.29
C MET A 1 -32.11 -4.96 -3.95
N ALA A 2 -31.88 -6.27 -3.85
CA ALA A 2 -31.26 -6.84 -2.65
C ALA A 2 -29.85 -6.21 -2.48
N PRO A 3 -29.41 -5.94 -1.24
CA PRO A 3 -28.07 -5.41 -1.02
C PRO A 3 -27.02 -6.40 -1.53
N VAL A 4 -25.98 -5.89 -2.20
CA VAL A 4 -24.84 -6.71 -2.64
C VAL A 4 -24.15 -7.24 -1.38
N PRO A 5 -23.89 -8.56 -1.29
CA PRO A 5 -23.20 -9.13 -0.13
C PRO A 5 -21.81 -8.50 0.07
N PRO A 6 -21.36 -8.30 1.32
CA PRO A 6 -20.05 -7.73 1.59
C PRO A 6 -18.94 -8.70 1.17
N ASP A 7 -17.76 -8.17 0.84
CA ASP A 7 -16.56 -9.02 0.78
C ASP A 7 -16.18 -9.46 2.20
N ILE A 8 -15.91 -10.74 2.40
CA ILE A 8 -15.57 -11.30 3.72
C ILE A 8 -14.35 -10.59 4.36
N ARG A 9 -13.44 -10.05 3.55
CA ARG A 9 -12.23 -9.33 4.02
C ARG A 9 -12.49 -7.86 4.33
N SER A 10 -13.70 -7.34 4.08
CA SER A 10 -14.10 -6.02 4.57
C SER A 10 -14.65 -6.07 6.00
N LEU A 11 -15.07 -7.25 6.48
CA LEU A 11 -15.59 -7.45 7.83
C LEU A 11 -14.47 -7.42 8.88
N SER A 12 -14.76 -6.79 10.02
CA SER A 12 -13.97 -6.86 11.24
C SER A 12 -14.03 -8.27 11.85
N LEU A 13 -13.14 -8.55 12.80
CA LEU A 13 -13.14 -9.83 13.50
C LEU A 13 -14.45 -10.03 14.29
N ASP A 14 -15.03 -8.97 14.83
CA ASP A 14 -16.29 -9.06 15.58
C ASP A 14 -17.48 -9.31 14.65
N GLU A 15 -17.55 -8.64 13.50
CA GLU A 15 -18.54 -8.95 12.46
C GLU A 15 -18.40 -10.39 11.94
N ILE A 16 -17.17 -10.93 11.84
CA ILE A 16 -16.95 -12.34 11.49
C ILE A 16 -17.44 -13.29 12.59
N LYS A 17 -17.27 -12.95 13.87
CA LYS A 17 -17.81 -13.76 14.98
C LYS A 17 -19.34 -13.78 14.94
N GLU A 18 -19.96 -12.64 14.67
CA GLU A 18 -21.41 -12.52 14.52
C GLU A 18 -21.91 -13.36 13.35
N LEU A 19 -21.29 -13.24 12.17
CA LEU A 19 -21.63 -14.05 10.99
C LEU A 19 -21.52 -15.56 11.28
N VAL A 20 -20.44 -15.98 11.95
CA VAL A 20 -20.25 -17.39 12.34
C VAL A 20 -21.36 -17.86 13.27
N ALA A 21 -21.78 -17.04 14.22
CA ALA A 21 -22.88 -17.37 15.14
C ALA A 21 -24.23 -17.44 14.42
N GLU A 22 -24.51 -16.51 13.49
CA GLU A 22 -25.72 -16.53 12.66
C GLU A 22 -25.83 -17.78 11.78
N LEU A 23 -24.69 -18.30 11.33
CA LEU A 23 -24.60 -19.54 10.55
C LEU A 23 -24.69 -20.82 11.40
N GLY A 24 -24.84 -20.69 12.72
CA GLY A 24 -24.96 -21.81 13.65
C GLY A 24 -23.65 -22.56 13.91
N GLU A 25 -22.51 -21.96 13.57
CA GLU A 25 -21.19 -22.56 13.74
C GLU A 25 -20.60 -22.23 15.12
N LYS A 26 -19.64 -23.06 15.56
CA LYS A 26 -19.00 -22.90 16.87
C LYS A 26 -18.08 -21.67 16.90
N PRO A 27 -17.97 -20.92 18.01
CA PRO A 27 -17.20 -19.68 18.09
C PRO A 27 -15.72 -19.76 17.63
N TYR A 28 -15.06 -20.91 17.82
CA TYR A 28 -13.67 -21.09 17.38
C TYR A 28 -13.51 -21.04 15.85
N ARG A 29 -14.59 -21.27 15.07
CA ARG A 29 -14.58 -21.20 13.61
C ARG A 29 -14.29 -19.79 13.11
N ALA A 30 -14.69 -18.76 13.84
CA ALA A 30 -14.34 -17.37 13.54
C ALA A 30 -12.83 -17.16 13.51
N LYS A 31 -12.11 -17.73 14.48
CA LYS A 31 -10.64 -17.66 14.53
C LYS A 31 -10.00 -18.39 13.35
N GLN A 32 -10.48 -19.60 13.03
CA GLN A 32 -9.96 -20.36 11.89
C GLN A 32 -10.17 -19.63 10.57
N LEU A 33 -11.38 -19.12 10.34
CA LEU A 33 -11.72 -18.32 9.16
C LEU A 33 -10.82 -17.08 9.07
N TRP A 34 -10.67 -16.35 10.18
CA TRP A 34 -9.81 -15.17 10.23
C TRP A 34 -8.34 -15.48 9.88
N GLU A 35 -7.79 -16.57 10.41
CA GLU A 35 -6.44 -17.02 10.08
C GLU A 35 -6.30 -17.39 8.59
N TRP A 36 -7.33 -17.99 7.98
CA TRP A 36 -7.32 -18.27 6.54
C TRP A 36 -7.27 -17.02 5.69
N LEU A 37 -8.05 -16.01 6.06
CA LEU A 37 -8.14 -14.74 5.33
C LEU A 37 -6.86 -13.92 5.41
N TRP A 38 -6.18 -13.90 6.57
CA TRP A 38 -5.09 -12.94 6.82
C TRP A 38 -3.71 -13.55 7.02
N LYS A 39 -3.61 -14.84 7.34
CA LYS A 39 -2.33 -15.50 7.67
C LYS A 39 -1.97 -16.62 6.71
N LYS A 40 -2.93 -17.49 6.38
CA LYS A 40 -2.71 -18.66 5.51
C LYS A 40 -2.87 -18.38 4.03
N LYS A 41 -3.12 -17.11 3.65
CA LYS A 41 -3.16 -16.62 2.26
C LYS A 41 -4.20 -17.34 1.38
N ALA A 42 -5.36 -17.71 1.93
CA ALA A 42 -6.44 -18.30 1.13
C ALA A 42 -6.86 -17.36 0.01
N ARG A 43 -7.21 -17.94 -1.14
CA ARG A 43 -7.78 -17.23 -2.30
C ARG A 43 -9.14 -17.81 -2.70
N THR A 44 -9.42 -19.04 -2.32
CA THR A 44 -10.71 -19.68 -2.53
C THR A 44 -11.29 -20.16 -1.20
N TRP A 45 -12.60 -20.44 -1.17
CA TRP A 45 -13.19 -21.10 -0.02
C TRP A 45 -12.61 -22.51 0.14
N GLU A 46 -12.31 -23.19 -0.97
CA GLU A 46 -11.73 -24.53 -1.04
C GLU A 46 -10.37 -24.64 -0.36
N ASP A 47 -9.57 -23.57 -0.36
CA ASP A 47 -8.28 -23.53 0.33
C ASP A 47 -8.43 -23.75 1.85
N MET A 48 -9.60 -23.42 2.42
CA MET A 48 -9.86 -23.48 3.86
C MET A 48 -10.19 -24.92 4.31
N SER A 49 -9.23 -25.82 4.18
CA SER A 49 -9.41 -27.28 4.28
C SER A 49 -9.86 -27.78 5.66
N ASP A 50 -9.63 -27.01 6.72
CA ASP A 50 -10.05 -27.33 8.09
C ASP A 50 -11.48 -26.82 8.40
N LEU A 51 -12.12 -26.10 7.47
CA LEU A 51 -13.51 -25.66 7.57
C LEU A 51 -14.45 -26.67 6.87
N PRO A 52 -15.56 -27.07 7.51
CA PRO A 52 -16.53 -28.00 6.92
C PRO A 52 -17.05 -27.48 5.58
N LYS A 53 -17.29 -28.39 4.64
CA LYS A 53 -17.83 -28.03 3.31
C LYS A 53 -19.14 -27.24 3.42
N ALA A 54 -20.05 -27.66 4.31
CA ALA A 54 -21.32 -26.97 4.54
C ALA A 54 -21.11 -25.51 5.00
N PHE A 55 -20.17 -25.28 5.91
CA PHE A 55 -19.85 -23.93 6.38
C PHE A 55 -19.29 -23.06 5.26
N ARG A 56 -18.37 -23.59 4.45
CA ARG A 56 -17.83 -22.88 3.28
C ARG A 56 -18.90 -22.50 2.26
N THR A 57 -19.86 -23.40 2.01
CA THR A 57 -21.01 -23.10 1.15
C THR A 57 -21.87 -21.97 1.71
N GLN A 58 -22.21 -22.01 3.00
CA GLN A 58 -22.97 -20.94 3.65
C GLN A 58 -22.25 -19.59 3.61
N LEU A 59 -20.92 -19.56 3.81
CA LEU A 59 -20.13 -18.35 3.67
C LEU A 59 -20.20 -17.78 2.25
N ALA A 60 -20.10 -18.64 1.23
CA ALA A 60 -20.19 -18.24 -0.17
C ALA A 60 -21.59 -17.73 -0.57
N GLU A 61 -22.65 -18.14 0.12
CA GLU A 61 -24.02 -17.65 -0.07
C GLU A 61 -24.25 -16.28 0.59
N ARG A 62 -23.55 -15.98 1.69
CA ARG A 62 -23.76 -14.76 2.49
C ARG A 62 -22.73 -13.67 2.25
N THR A 63 -21.58 -14.01 1.69
CA THR A 63 -20.45 -13.08 1.48
C THR A 63 -19.77 -13.34 0.15
N LEU A 64 -19.05 -12.32 -0.33
CA LEU A 64 -18.16 -12.44 -1.47
C LEU A 64 -16.74 -12.69 -0.99
N PHE A 65 -15.94 -13.37 -1.81
CA PHE A 65 -14.51 -13.47 -1.60
C PHE A 65 -13.81 -13.14 -2.91
N ARG A 66 -13.21 -11.95 -2.98
CA ARG A 66 -12.65 -11.38 -4.21
C ARG A 66 -11.13 -11.28 -4.12
N PRO A 67 -10.38 -12.39 -4.23
CA PRO A 67 -8.93 -12.34 -4.33
C PRO A 67 -8.49 -11.66 -5.64
N LEU A 68 -7.28 -11.09 -5.66
CA LEU A 68 -6.62 -10.80 -6.93
C LEU A 68 -6.26 -12.11 -7.66
N THR A 69 -6.08 -12.00 -8.97
CA THR A 69 -5.52 -13.08 -9.81
C THR A 69 -4.31 -12.56 -10.58
N VAL A 70 -3.34 -13.42 -10.86
CA VAL A 70 -2.16 -13.03 -11.67
C VAL A 70 -2.57 -13.05 -13.14
N ALA A 71 -2.47 -11.91 -13.81
CA ALA A 71 -2.71 -11.78 -15.24
C ALA A 71 -1.43 -11.97 -16.06
N GLU A 72 -0.32 -11.42 -15.59
CA GLU A 72 0.97 -11.48 -16.27
C GLU A 72 2.13 -11.38 -15.27
N GLU A 73 3.23 -12.05 -15.58
CA GLU A 73 4.49 -11.99 -14.84
C GLU A 73 5.63 -11.75 -15.84
N GLN A 74 6.44 -10.72 -15.59
CA GLN A 74 7.59 -10.35 -16.41
C GLN A 74 8.83 -10.28 -15.53
N ARG A 75 9.91 -10.96 -15.92
CA ARG A 75 11.18 -10.96 -15.20
C ARG A 75 12.25 -10.25 -16.00
N SER A 76 12.91 -9.31 -15.34
CA SER A 76 14.07 -8.55 -15.85
C SER A 76 15.37 -9.32 -15.61
N GLU A 77 16.41 -8.98 -16.37
CA GLU A 77 17.77 -9.54 -16.24
C GLU A 77 18.40 -9.24 -14.87
N ASP A 78 18.08 -8.08 -14.29
CA ASP A 78 18.52 -7.69 -12.94
C ASP A 78 17.79 -8.45 -11.80
N GLY A 79 16.88 -9.35 -12.16
CA GLY A 79 16.10 -10.16 -11.24
C GLY A 79 14.78 -9.52 -10.79
N THR A 80 14.53 -8.25 -11.12
CA THR A 80 13.24 -7.60 -10.84
C THR A 80 12.10 -8.38 -11.50
N VAL A 81 11.00 -8.60 -10.77
CA VAL A 81 9.81 -9.26 -11.32
C VAL A 81 8.63 -8.31 -11.23
N LYS A 82 8.06 -7.95 -12.37
CA LYS A 82 6.83 -7.16 -12.46
C LYS A 82 5.63 -8.08 -12.65
N CYS A 83 4.57 -7.84 -11.90
CA CYS A 83 3.34 -8.61 -11.96
C CYS A 83 2.15 -7.71 -12.25
N ALA A 84 1.33 -8.12 -13.20
CA ALA A 84 0.00 -7.57 -13.42
C ALA A 84 -1.02 -8.41 -12.65
N PHE A 85 -1.75 -7.78 -11.73
CA PHE A 85 -2.84 -8.40 -10.99
C PHE A 85 -4.17 -7.94 -11.54
N ARG A 86 -5.07 -8.89 -11.79
CA ARG A 86 -6.44 -8.62 -12.23
C ARG A 86 -7.37 -8.62 -11.03
N THR A 87 -8.13 -7.54 -10.91
CA THR A 87 -9.18 -7.37 -9.90
C THR A 87 -10.46 -8.09 -10.31
N TRP A 88 -11.36 -8.31 -9.35
CA TRP A 88 -12.64 -8.99 -9.60
C TRP A 88 -13.54 -8.26 -10.62
N ASP A 89 -13.37 -6.95 -10.77
CA ASP A 89 -14.07 -6.09 -11.73
C ASP A 89 -13.29 -5.90 -13.05
N GLY A 90 -12.27 -6.72 -13.30
CA GLY A 90 -11.60 -6.83 -14.60
C GLY A 90 -10.49 -5.82 -14.89
N HIS A 91 -10.23 -4.90 -13.97
CA HIS A 91 -9.12 -3.95 -14.06
C HIS A 91 -7.78 -4.62 -13.73
N VAL A 92 -6.68 -3.93 -14.08
CA VAL A 92 -5.32 -4.38 -13.81
C VAL A 92 -4.60 -3.37 -12.94
N VAL A 93 -3.91 -3.87 -11.92
CA VAL A 93 -2.92 -3.12 -11.13
C VAL A 93 -1.58 -3.83 -11.15
N GLU A 94 -0.50 -3.10 -11.00
CA GLU A 94 0.84 -3.66 -11.02
C GLU A 94 1.43 -3.77 -9.60
N GLY A 95 2.26 -4.78 -9.39
CA GLY A 95 3.20 -4.82 -8.27
C GLY A 95 4.54 -5.38 -8.71
N VAL A 96 5.59 -5.07 -7.96
CA VAL A 96 6.97 -5.37 -8.35
C VAL A 96 7.73 -6.01 -7.20
N LEU A 97 8.39 -7.13 -7.46
CA LEU A 97 9.45 -7.68 -6.62
C LEU A 97 10.78 -7.05 -7.03
N ILE A 98 11.40 -6.33 -6.10
CA ILE A 98 12.70 -5.67 -6.31
C ILE A 98 13.74 -6.38 -5.44
N PRO A 99 14.59 -7.24 -6.02
CA PRO A 99 15.69 -7.86 -5.30
C PRO A 99 16.87 -6.90 -5.16
N THR A 100 17.54 -6.98 -4.02
CA THR A 100 18.86 -6.36 -3.78
C THR A 100 19.72 -7.37 -3.04
N PRO A 101 21.04 -7.17 -2.91
CA PRO A 101 21.90 -8.11 -2.20
C PRO A 101 21.50 -8.41 -0.75
N THR A 102 20.72 -7.53 -0.10
CA THR A 102 20.38 -7.63 1.33
C THR A 102 18.87 -7.64 1.62
N ARG A 103 18.03 -7.32 0.63
CA ARG A 103 16.59 -7.10 0.80
C ARG A 103 15.81 -7.57 -0.42
N LEU A 104 14.61 -8.10 -0.16
CA LEU A 104 13.57 -8.37 -1.14
C LEU A 104 12.38 -7.46 -0.83
N THR A 105 12.09 -6.54 -1.76
CA THR A 105 11.08 -5.50 -1.53
C THR A 105 9.89 -5.70 -2.45
N ALA A 106 8.68 -5.68 -1.90
CA ALA A 106 7.45 -5.60 -2.68
C ALA A 106 7.04 -4.13 -2.85
N CYS A 107 6.95 -3.66 -4.09
CA CYS A 107 6.30 -2.42 -4.44
C CYS A 107 4.84 -2.71 -4.80
N ILE A 108 3.90 -2.14 -4.04
CA ILE A 108 2.47 -2.45 -4.15
C ILE A 108 1.63 -1.20 -4.46
N SER A 109 0.53 -1.43 -5.16
CA SER A 109 -0.45 -0.43 -5.55
C SER A 109 -1.52 -0.23 -4.47
N SER A 110 -2.06 0.98 -4.41
CA SER A 110 -3.13 1.38 -3.48
C SER A 110 -4.44 1.77 -4.19
N GLN A 111 -4.39 2.09 -5.48
CA GLN A 111 -5.56 2.46 -6.30
C GLN A 111 -5.43 1.91 -7.72
N ILE A 112 -6.55 1.90 -8.43
CA ILE A 112 -6.61 1.63 -9.87
C ILE A 112 -6.55 2.97 -10.60
N GLY A 113 -5.40 3.26 -11.22
CA GLY A 113 -5.06 4.61 -11.69
C GLY A 113 -4.72 5.56 -10.54
N CYS A 114 -4.55 6.85 -10.83
CA CYS A 114 -4.29 7.87 -9.81
C CYS A 114 -5.00 9.16 -10.19
N SER A 115 -5.58 9.87 -9.22
CA SER A 115 -6.20 11.18 -9.47
C SER A 115 -5.16 12.30 -9.49
N LEU A 116 -3.93 12.03 -9.06
CA LEU A 116 -2.84 12.99 -9.11
C LEU A 116 -2.20 12.96 -10.49
N THR A 117 -2.18 14.11 -11.15
CA THR A 117 -1.69 14.28 -12.53
C THR A 117 -0.22 14.65 -12.57
N CYS A 118 0.62 13.94 -11.81
CA CYS A 118 2.06 14.18 -11.79
C CYS A 118 2.64 13.92 -13.19
N SER A 119 3.31 14.91 -13.79
CA SER A 119 3.65 14.89 -15.22
C SER A 119 4.68 13.84 -15.61
N PHE A 120 5.54 13.44 -14.67
CA PHE A 120 6.54 12.38 -14.81
C PHE A 120 5.98 10.96 -14.60
N CYS A 121 4.76 10.83 -14.06
CA CYS A 121 4.19 9.54 -13.66
C CYS A 121 3.31 8.95 -14.76
N ALA A 122 3.61 7.73 -15.22
CA ALA A 122 2.77 7.02 -16.18
C ALA A 122 1.35 6.78 -15.64
N THR A 123 1.20 6.40 -14.36
CA THR A 123 -0.10 6.22 -13.71
C THR A 123 -0.87 7.54 -13.60
N GLY A 124 -0.19 8.69 -13.48
CA GLY A 124 -0.82 10.01 -13.47
C GLY A 124 -1.50 10.39 -14.79
N LYS A 125 -1.22 9.67 -15.89
CA LYS A 125 -1.92 9.80 -17.18
C LYS A 125 -3.18 8.94 -17.27
N LEU A 126 -3.36 7.99 -16.34
CA LEU A 126 -4.52 7.11 -16.29
C LEU A 126 -5.61 7.72 -15.41
N LYS A 127 -6.87 7.66 -15.86
CA LYS A 127 -8.00 8.07 -15.04
C LYS A 127 -8.09 7.19 -13.80
N ARG A 128 -8.26 7.79 -12.62
CA ARG A 128 -8.61 7.06 -11.40
C ARG A 128 -9.96 6.38 -11.56
N ILE A 129 -9.99 5.07 -11.32
CA ILE A 129 -11.20 4.26 -11.39
C ILE A 129 -11.79 4.07 -9.99
N ARG A 130 -11.04 3.42 -9.08
CA ARG A 130 -11.43 3.24 -7.67
C ARG A 130 -10.23 2.99 -6.78
N ASN A 131 -10.49 3.02 -5.47
CA ASN A 131 -9.56 2.55 -4.47
C ASN A 131 -9.50 1.01 -4.48
N LEU A 132 -8.33 0.46 -4.16
CA LEU A 132 -8.22 -0.97 -3.87
C LEU A 132 -8.73 -1.25 -2.46
N ASP A 133 -9.36 -2.41 -2.30
CA ASP A 133 -9.81 -2.92 -1.00
C ASP A 133 -8.64 -3.51 -0.22
N VAL A 134 -8.80 -3.65 1.10
CA VAL A 134 -7.77 -4.19 1.99
C VAL A 134 -7.25 -5.54 1.51
N GLY A 135 -8.17 -6.43 1.13
CA GLY A 135 -7.85 -7.74 0.60
C GLY A 135 -7.00 -7.68 -0.68
N GLU A 136 -7.34 -6.78 -1.60
CA GLU A 136 -6.58 -6.60 -2.85
C GLU A 136 -5.16 -6.08 -2.58
N ILE A 137 -4.98 -5.17 -1.61
CA ILE A 137 -3.66 -4.67 -1.23
C ILE A 137 -2.81 -5.79 -0.58
N VAL A 138 -3.41 -6.57 0.32
CA VAL A 138 -2.72 -7.69 0.99
C VAL A 138 -2.40 -8.82 0.00
N ASP A 139 -3.28 -9.10 -0.96
CA ASP A 139 -3.04 -10.10 -2.00
C ASP A 139 -1.77 -9.81 -2.79
N GLN A 140 -1.53 -8.55 -3.17
CA GLN A 140 -0.27 -8.16 -3.84
C GLN A 140 0.95 -8.56 -3.00
N VAL A 141 0.94 -8.30 -1.70
CA VAL A 141 2.05 -8.67 -0.80
C VAL A 141 2.23 -10.19 -0.77
N THR A 142 1.15 -10.94 -0.58
CA THR A 142 1.25 -12.41 -0.45
C THR A 142 1.69 -13.07 -1.75
N MET A 143 1.19 -12.60 -2.90
CA MET A 143 1.59 -13.06 -4.22
C MET A 143 3.05 -12.73 -4.53
N ILE A 144 3.50 -11.53 -4.20
CA ILE A 144 4.90 -11.14 -4.39
C ILE A 144 5.82 -11.92 -3.43
N ASP A 145 5.37 -12.23 -2.20
CA ASP A 145 6.11 -13.12 -1.28
C ASP A 145 6.27 -14.53 -1.84
N ASP A 146 5.25 -15.05 -2.53
CA ASP A 146 5.35 -16.35 -3.20
C ASP A 146 6.41 -16.31 -4.32
N LEU A 147 6.52 -15.20 -5.06
CA LEU A 147 7.57 -15.00 -6.07
C LEU A 147 8.95 -14.85 -5.46
N ALA A 148 9.06 -14.13 -4.33
CA ALA A 148 10.30 -14.00 -3.57
C ALA A 148 10.81 -15.39 -3.14
N ARG A 149 9.92 -16.23 -2.61
CA ARG A 149 10.25 -17.61 -2.23
C ARG A 149 10.60 -18.47 -3.43
N LYS A 150 9.88 -18.33 -4.55
CA LYS A 150 10.12 -19.07 -5.79
C LYS A 150 11.49 -18.77 -6.40
N TYR A 151 11.86 -17.49 -6.50
CA TYR A 151 13.07 -17.08 -7.22
C TYR A 151 14.31 -16.89 -6.36
N TYR A 152 14.13 -16.64 -5.06
CA TYR A 152 15.22 -16.30 -4.14
C TYR A 152 15.26 -17.17 -2.89
N ALA A 153 14.38 -18.17 -2.75
CA ALA A 153 14.28 -19.05 -1.59
C ALA A 153 14.13 -18.32 -0.23
N GLN A 154 13.67 -17.06 -0.27
CA GLN A 154 13.52 -16.20 0.90
C GLN A 154 12.19 -15.42 0.79
N GLY A 155 11.55 -15.18 1.93
CA GLY A 155 10.37 -14.31 1.98
C GLY A 155 10.71 -12.83 1.87
N LEU A 156 9.67 -12.00 1.68
CA LEU A 156 9.82 -10.55 1.63
C LEU A 156 10.44 -9.97 2.89
N THR A 157 11.33 -9.00 2.71
CA THR A 157 11.95 -8.27 3.82
C THR A 157 11.42 -6.85 3.96
N ASN A 158 10.81 -6.29 2.91
CA ASN A 158 10.36 -4.90 2.85
C ASN A 158 9.11 -4.77 1.98
N ILE A 159 8.28 -3.77 2.29
CA ILE A 159 7.10 -3.39 1.50
C ILE A 159 7.10 -1.88 1.32
N VAL A 160 6.81 -1.42 0.12
CA VAL A 160 6.64 0.00 -0.20
C VAL A 160 5.32 0.23 -0.92
N TYR A 161 4.51 1.17 -0.43
CA TYR A 161 3.31 1.64 -1.12
C TYR A 161 3.71 2.73 -2.10
N MET A 162 4.38 2.31 -3.17
CA MET A 162 4.94 3.17 -4.23
C MET A 162 4.54 2.69 -5.64
N GLY A 163 3.56 1.78 -5.72
CA GLY A 163 2.97 1.36 -6.99
C GLY A 163 1.94 2.37 -7.49
N MET A 164 0.84 1.88 -8.07
CA MET A 164 -0.22 2.72 -8.60
C MET A 164 -1.06 3.36 -7.50
N GLY A 165 -1.33 4.67 -7.62
CA GLY A 165 -2.23 5.42 -6.75
C GLY A 165 -1.57 6.23 -5.64
N GLU A 166 -2.36 7.09 -5.01
CA GLU A 166 -1.98 7.87 -3.82
C GLU A 166 -2.53 7.19 -2.55
N PRO A 167 -1.68 6.57 -1.70
CA PRO A 167 -2.13 5.83 -0.54
C PRO A 167 -2.97 6.67 0.44
N LEU A 168 -2.68 7.97 0.60
CA LEU A 168 -3.43 8.83 1.52
C LEU A 168 -4.81 9.23 1.01
N LEU A 169 -5.09 9.08 -0.29
CA LEU A 169 -6.44 9.15 -0.86
C LEU A 169 -7.20 7.82 -0.78
N ASN A 170 -6.50 6.75 -0.38
CA ASN A 170 -7.09 5.48 0.02
C ASN A 170 -6.80 5.17 1.51
N TYR A 171 -6.97 6.17 2.37
CA TYR A 171 -6.47 6.17 3.73
C TYR A 171 -6.92 4.96 4.56
N ALA A 172 -8.23 4.71 4.64
CA ALA A 172 -8.79 3.65 5.46
C ALA A 172 -8.27 2.25 5.05
N ASN A 173 -8.27 1.94 3.76
CA ASN A 173 -7.78 0.66 3.26
C ASN A 173 -6.26 0.55 3.35
N THR A 174 -5.52 1.65 3.18
CA THR A 174 -4.06 1.69 3.37
C THR A 174 -3.67 1.40 4.82
N LEU A 175 -4.31 2.05 5.79
CA LEU A 175 -4.02 1.80 7.21
C LEU A 175 -4.40 0.38 7.61
N ARG A 176 -5.58 -0.09 7.20
CA ARG A 176 -6.05 -1.43 7.54
C ARG A 176 -5.24 -2.53 6.86
N SER A 177 -4.78 -2.33 5.62
CA SER A 177 -3.85 -3.28 4.97
C SER A 177 -2.49 -3.30 5.65
N ALA A 178 -1.92 -2.15 5.98
CA ALA A 178 -0.65 -2.07 6.70
C ALA A 178 -0.75 -2.72 8.10
N GLU A 179 -1.90 -2.57 8.75
CA GLU A 179 -2.21 -3.23 10.01
C GLU A 179 -2.28 -4.77 9.84
N ARG A 180 -3.06 -5.29 8.89
CA ARG A 180 -3.10 -6.75 8.60
C ARG A 180 -1.76 -7.34 8.17
N ILE A 181 -0.94 -6.60 7.43
CA ILE A 181 0.42 -7.00 7.06
C ILE A 181 1.33 -7.14 8.30
N THR A 182 1.12 -6.30 9.32
CA THR A 182 2.02 -6.23 10.49
C THR A 182 1.51 -6.95 11.73
N ALA A 183 0.22 -7.28 11.76
CA ALA A 183 -0.41 -7.97 12.87
C ALA A 183 0.09 -9.42 13.01
N GLN A 184 0.19 -9.92 14.24
CA GLN A 184 0.67 -11.28 14.55
C GLN A 184 -0.29 -12.37 14.06
N ASP A 185 -1.59 -12.06 14.05
CA ASP A 185 -2.67 -12.87 13.48
C ASP A 185 -2.88 -12.60 11.97
N GLY A 186 -2.06 -11.73 11.37
CA GLY A 186 -1.95 -11.50 9.94
C GLY A 186 -0.63 -12.05 9.37
N LEU A 187 0.09 -11.25 8.57
CA LEU A 187 1.37 -11.67 7.96
C LEU A 187 2.58 -11.54 8.91
N GLY A 188 2.44 -10.86 10.05
CA GLY A 188 3.48 -10.76 11.07
C GLY A 188 4.74 -10.00 10.64
N MET A 189 4.67 -9.15 9.60
CA MET A 189 5.82 -8.38 9.14
C MET A 189 6.12 -7.20 10.07
N GLY A 190 7.40 -6.90 10.29
CA GLY A 190 7.78 -5.76 11.14
C GLY A 190 7.37 -4.43 10.52
N ALA A 191 6.58 -3.60 11.21
CA ALA A 191 6.08 -2.33 10.68
C ALA A 191 7.18 -1.37 10.18
N ARG A 192 8.38 -1.41 10.78
CA ARG A 192 9.56 -0.64 10.33
C ARG A 192 10.10 -1.04 8.95
N ARG A 193 9.65 -2.18 8.40
CA ARG A 193 9.99 -2.67 7.05
C ARG A 193 8.97 -2.23 5.99
N THR A 194 7.89 -1.57 6.41
CA THR A 194 6.85 -1.02 5.55
C THR A 194 7.03 0.48 5.43
N THR A 195 7.02 0.99 4.20
CA THR A 195 7.04 2.44 3.92
C THR A 195 5.81 2.82 3.11
N VAL A 196 5.09 3.86 3.55
CA VAL A 196 3.99 4.46 2.80
C VAL A 196 4.50 5.76 2.18
N SER A 197 4.41 5.87 0.85
CA SER A 197 4.73 7.12 0.15
C SER A 197 3.48 7.96 -0.06
N THR A 198 3.65 9.27 -0.15
CA THR A 198 2.60 10.22 -0.52
C THR A 198 3.14 11.35 -1.37
N ALA A 199 2.32 11.88 -2.27
CA ALA A 199 2.57 13.10 -3.01
C ALA A 199 2.41 14.38 -2.18
N GLY A 200 2.07 14.26 -0.90
CA GLY A 200 2.00 15.37 0.04
C GLY A 200 0.59 15.93 0.19
N ILE A 201 -0.25 15.19 0.92
CA ILE A 201 -1.56 15.69 1.36
C ILE A 201 -1.42 16.10 2.83
N ALA A 202 -1.16 17.39 3.08
CA ALA A 202 -0.73 17.90 4.39
C ALA A 202 -1.69 17.51 5.53
N LYS A 203 -3.00 17.66 5.29
CA LYS A 203 -4.05 17.25 6.23
C LYS A 203 -3.96 15.76 6.59
N MET A 204 -3.70 14.90 5.61
CA MET A 204 -3.64 13.46 5.83
C MET A 204 -2.32 13.04 6.50
N ILE A 205 -1.23 13.76 6.28
CA ILE A 205 0.03 13.57 7.01
C ILE A 205 -0.16 13.89 8.51
N ARG A 206 -0.89 14.96 8.85
CA ARG A 206 -1.24 15.26 10.24
C ARG A 206 -2.08 14.13 10.85
N LYS A 207 -3.09 13.67 10.10
CA LYS A 207 -3.92 12.53 10.53
C LYS A 207 -3.12 11.24 10.75
N LEU A 208 -2.13 10.94 9.91
CA LEU A 208 -1.22 9.80 10.11
C LEU A 208 -0.47 9.89 11.45
N ALA A 209 -0.08 11.11 11.84
CA ALA A 209 0.60 11.34 13.10
C ALA A 209 -0.34 11.09 14.28
N ASP A 210 -1.57 11.61 14.21
CA ASP A 210 -2.59 11.47 15.24
C ASP A 210 -3.03 10.01 15.42
N ASP A 211 -3.16 9.27 14.31
CA ASP A 211 -3.49 7.83 14.31
C ASP A 211 -2.30 6.94 14.73
N GLY A 212 -1.13 7.52 15.04
CA GLY A 212 0.03 6.79 15.54
C GLY A 212 0.62 5.78 14.54
N ALA A 213 0.65 6.14 13.26
CA ALA A 213 1.08 5.24 12.18
C ALA A 213 2.42 4.54 12.48
N LYS A 214 2.44 3.21 12.40
CA LYS A 214 3.61 2.37 12.78
C LYS A 214 4.62 2.12 11.66
N PHE A 215 4.25 2.35 10.40
CA PHE A 215 5.15 2.28 9.23
C PHE A 215 6.04 3.54 9.10
N ASN A 216 6.98 3.52 8.15
CA ASN A 216 7.77 4.69 7.77
C ASN A 216 7.00 5.56 6.75
N LEU A 217 7.24 6.87 6.75
CA LEU A 217 6.66 7.81 5.79
C LEU A 217 7.73 8.25 4.78
N ALA A 218 7.37 8.19 3.49
CA ALA A 218 8.10 8.84 2.42
C ALA A 218 7.24 9.95 1.78
N LEU A 219 7.87 11.06 1.41
CA LEU A 219 7.25 12.14 0.64
C LEU A 219 7.88 12.16 -0.76
N SER A 220 7.05 12.03 -1.79
CA SER A 220 7.39 12.38 -3.16
C SER A 220 7.52 13.91 -3.28
N LEU A 221 8.73 14.41 -3.06
CA LEU A 221 9.02 15.85 -3.01
C LEU A 221 9.27 16.39 -4.42
N HIS A 222 10.28 15.83 -5.10
CA HIS A 222 10.73 16.09 -6.48
C HIS A 222 11.06 17.54 -6.87
N ALA A 223 10.75 18.55 -6.05
CA ALA A 223 11.28 19.90 -6.15
C ALA A 223 11.16 20.58 -4.78
N ALA A 224 12.18 21.35 -4.41
CA ALA A 224 12.27 22.00 -3.09
C ALA A 224 11.89 23.49 -3.13
N ASN A 225 11.26 23.94 -4.22
CA ASN A 225 10.61 25.25 -4.36
C ASN A 225 9.26 25.07 -5.06
N ASP A 226 8.27 25.90 -4.69
CA ASP A 226 6.90 25.78 -5.18
C ASP A 226 6.81 25.97 -6.71
N ALA A 227 7.53 26.96 -7.25
CA ALA A 227 7.49 27.28 -8.69
C ALA A 227 7.86 26.09 -9.60
N LYS A 228 8.84 25.28 -9.21
CA LYS A 228 9.17 24.03 -9.92
C LYS A 228 8.18 22.92 -9.57
N ARG A 229 7.80 22.79 -8.30
CA ARG A 229 6.91 21.71 -7.86
C ARG A 229 5.53 21.79 -8.52
N ASP A 230 4.96 22.98 -8.65
CA ASP A 230 3.67 23.22 -9.33
C ASP A 230 3.66 22.70 -10.77
N ARG A 231 4.78 22.83 -11.49
CA ARG A 231 4.90 22.40 -12.90
C ARG A 231 4.84 20.88 -13.08
N ILE A 232 5.23 20.11 -12.07
CA ILE A 232 5.33 18.64 -12.18
C ILE A 232 4.35 17.90 -11.26
N MET A 233 3.84 18.56 -10.22
CA MET A 233 2.95 17.99 -9.21
C MET A 233 1.84 19.00 -8.87
N PRO A 234 0.73 19.03 -9.64
CA PRO A 234 -0.35 20.02 -9.45
C PRO A 234 -0.98 20.03 -8.06
N ILE A 235 -0.85 18.95 -7.28
CA ILE A 235 -1.27 18.90 -5.87
C ILE A 235 -0.61 19.99 -5.00
N ASN A 236 0.55 20.49 -5.42
CA ASN A 236 1.29 21.55 -4.71
C ASN A 236 0.52 22.88 -4.65
N GLU A 237 -0.31 23.18 -5.66
CA GLU A 237 -1.16 24.39 -5.66
C GLU A 237 -2.14 24.40 -4.49
N GLN A 238 -2.54 23.23 -4.01
CA GLN A 238 -3.42 23.05 -2.85
C GLN A 238 -2.68 22.70 -1.57
N ASN A 239 -1.40 22.30 -1.66
CA ASN A 239 -0.57 21.84 -0.55
C ASN A 239 0.86 22.36 -0.77
N SER A 240 1.07 23.65 -0.50
CA SER A 240 2.36 24.31 -0.68
C SER A 240 3.47 23.63 0.12
N LEU A 241 4.72 23.85 -0.28
CA LEU A 241 5.88 23.35 0.47
C LEU A 241 5.93 23.85 1.91
N THR A 242 5.38 25.04 2.18
CA THR A 242 5.27 25.59 3.54
C THR A 242 4.29 24.76 4.38
N GLU A 243 3.09 24.50 3.86
CA GLU A 243 2.09 23.68 4.57
C GLU A 243 2.57 22.24 4.77
N LEU A 244 3.21 21.67 3.74
CA LEU A 244 3.82 20.34 3.82
C LEU A 244 4.90 20.28 4.90
N LYS A 245 5.78 21.27 4.96
CA LYS A 245 6.83 21.36 5.96
C LYS A 245 6.25 21.35 7.38
N GLU A 246 5.19 22.11 7.63
CA GLU A 246 4.53 22.12 8.93
C GLU A 246 3.90 20.77 9.28
N ALA A 247 3.21 20.14 8.32
CA ALA A 247 2.63 18.81 8.51
C ALA A 247 3.69 17.74 8.81
N LEU A 248 4.82 17.79 8.11
CA LEU A 248 5.95 16.87 8.30
C LEU A 248 6.66 17.09 9.63
N ARG A 249 6.86 18.33 10.06
CA ARG A 249 7.39 18.65 11.40
C ARG A 249 6.45 18.16 12.49
N TYR A 250 5.15 18.35 12.31
CA TYR A 250 4.14 17.81 13.22
C TYR A 250 4.23 16.28 13.28
N TYR A 251 4.25 15.61 12.13
CA TYR A 251 4.41 14.16 12.06
C TYR A 251 5.66 13.66 12.76
N THR A 252 6.81 14.25 12.47
CA THR A 252 8.11 13.89 13.06
C THR A 252 8.13 14.10 14.57
N ARG A 253 7.59 15.22 15.06
CA ARG A 253 7.51 15.53 16.49
C ARG A 253 6.59 14.58 17.24
N THR A 254 5.44 14.24 16.68
CA THR A 254 4.43 13.37 17.31
C THR A 254 4.86 11.91 17.29
N THR A 255 5.34 11.41 16.15
CA THR A 255 5.68 9.99 15.98
C THR A 255 7.12 9.63 16.34
N ARG A 256 8.00 10.64 16.46
CA ARG A 256 9.46 10.50 16.65
C ARG A 256 10.15 9.73 15.52
N LYS A 257 9.55 9.70 14.33
CA LYS A 257 10.09 9.03 13.16
C LYS A 257 10.60 10.04 12.15
N GLU A 258 11.76 9.72 11.58
CA GLU A 258 12.28 10.45 10.42
C GLU A 258 11.42 10.20 9.18
N VAL A 259 11.33 11.22 8.33
CA VAL A 259 10.69 11.13 7.01
C VAL A 259 11.77 10.95 5.95
N THR A 260 11.45 10.23 4.87
CA THR A 260 12.31 10.15 3.68
C THR A 260 11.72 10.97 2.55
N PHE A 261 12.54 11.74 1.85
CA PHE A 261 12.15 12.47 0.64
C PHE A 261 12.59 11.68 -0.58
N GLU A 262 11.65 11.39 -1.46
CA GLU A 262 11.93 10.85 -2.78
C GLU A 262 12.09 12.01 -3.76
N TYR A 263 13.19 12.03 -4.50
CA TYR A 263 13.56 13.13 -5.39
C TYR A 263 14.06 12.58 -6.73
N ILE A 264 13.19 12.57 -7.74
CA ILE A 264 13.54 12.14 -9.10
C ILE A 264 14.37 13.22 -9.76
N LEU A 265 15.51 12.86 -10.34
CA LEU A 265 16.35 13.78 -11.10
C LEU A 265 15.87 13.88 -12.56
N LEU A 266 15.26 15.01 -12.88
CA LEU A 266 14.81 15.37 -14.21
C LEU A 266 15.83 16.30 -14.86
N LYS A 267 16.50 15.79 -15.90
CA LYS A 267 17.59 16.47 -16.59
C LYS A 267 17.22 17.90 -17.00
N GLY A 268 18.00 18.87 -16.54
CA GLY A 268 17.83 20.29 -16.85
C GLY A 268 16.62 20.96 -16.20
N PHE A 269 15.97 20.29 -15.25
CA PHE A 269 14.79 20.82 -14.55
C PHE A 269 15.03 21.02 -13.06
N ASN A 270 15.44 19.96 -12.35
CA ASN A 270 15.61 19.97 -10.89
C ASN A 270 16.94 19.32 -10.44
N ASP A 271 17.92 19.26 -11.34
CA ASP A 271 19.22 18.61 -11.15
C ASP A 271 20.40 19.60 -11.07
N SER A 272 20.13 20.89 -10.85
CA SER A 272 21.18 21.91 -10.72
C SER A 272 21.76 21.99 -9.30
N LEU A 273 22.93 22.63 -9.14
CA LEU A 273 23.49 22.90 -7.80
C LEU A 273 22.57 23.80 -6.96
N ALA A 274 21.83 24.72 -7.59
CA ALA A 274 20.85 25.55 -6.88
C ALA A 274 19.71 24.70 -6.31
N ASP A 275 19.21 23.73 -7.09
CA ASP A 275 18.19 22.77 -6.64
C ASP A 275 18.68 21.92 -5.48
N ALA A 276 19.93 21.46 -5.56
CA ALA A 276 20.55 20.69 -4.48
C ALA A 276 20.65 21.52 -3.18
N GLN A 277 21.01 22.80 -3.26
CA GLN A 277 21.06 23.68 -2.09
C GLN A 277 19.68 23.93 -1.48
N GLU A 278 18.65 24.11 -2.32
CA GLU A 278 17.26 24.23 -1.86
C GLU A 278 16.79 22.95 -1.17
N LEU A 279 17.10 21.78 -1.76
CA LEU A 279 16.78 20.48 -1.19
C LEU A 279 17.46 20.26 0.15
N VAL A 280 18.75 20.60 0.28
CA VAL A 280 19.49 20.53 1.56
C VAL A 280 18.83 21.40 2.61
N ARG A 281 18.45 22.64 2.28
CA ARG A 281 17.76 23.53 3.21
C ARG A 281 16.42 22.93 3.65
N TYR A 282 15.61 22.45 2.70
CA TYR A 282 14.28 21.89 2.99
C TYR A 282 14.36 20.59 3.82
N ALA A 283 15.28 19.69 3.48
CA ALA A 283 15.50 18.42 4.20
C ALA A 283 16.05 18.63 5.61
N SER A 284 17.00 19.56 5.78
CA SER A 284 17.55 19.90 7.10
C SER A 284 16.46 20.42 8.05
N ASP A 285 15.51 21.18 7.51
CA ASP A 285 14.45 21.82 8.29
C ASP A 285 13.35 20.87 8.80
N VAL A 286 13.25 19.69 8.17
CA VAL A 286 12.34 18.60 8.54
C VAL A 286 13.09 17.45 9.24
N HIS A 287 14.43 17.46 9.21
CA HIS A 287 15.29 16.33 9.58
C HIS A 287 14.97 15.06 8.78
N ALA A 288 14.92 15.21 7.44
CA ALA A 288 14.59 14.14 6.53
C ALA A 288 15.84 13.50 5.89
N LYS A 289 15.73 12.21 5.56
CA LYS A 289 16.63 11.53 4.61
C LYS A 289 16.21 11.86 3.18
N VAL A 290 17.13 11.79 2.24
CA VAL A 290 16.85 12.05 0.83
C VAL A 290 17.30 10.86 -0.01
N ASN A 291 16.37 10.33 -0.80
CA ASN A 291 16.61 9.35 -1.85
C ASN A 291 16.57 10.07 -3.20
N LEU A 292 17.69 10.06 -3.91
CA LEU A 292 17.75 10.53 -5.31
C LEU A 292 17.42 9.36 -6.22
N ILE A 293 16.46 9.56 -7.13
CA ILE A 293 15.97 8.56 -8.10
C ILE A 293 16.35 8.99 -9.51
#